data_AF-A0A7W7WXP9-F1
#
_entry.id   AF-A0A7W7WXP9-F1
#
_cell.length_a   1.000
_cell.length_b   1.000
_cell.length_c   1.000
_cell.angle_alpha   90.00
_cell.angle_beta   90.00
_cell.angle_gamma   90.00
#
_symmetry.space_group_name_H-M   'P 1'
#
loop_
_entity.id
_entity.type
_entity.pdbx_description
1 polymer ?
#
loop_
_entity_poly.entity_id
_entity_poly.type
_entity_poly.pdbx_seq_one_letter_code
_entity_poly.pdbx_strand_id
1 'polypeptide(L)'
;MTARDPADESARPHPGRADSVARLARQLGFLHDEGKAPEAFASTARTEHGHDERPLGRARKVSVSMPEELTVAVQRRVGRGEFSQYVTEAVTRQLELDLLGDLAALLAEEHGAVPEEFLAEAGAAWPDVE
;
A
#
# COMPACT_ATOMS: atom_id res chain seq x y z
N MET A 1 -26.38 -39.30 -6.06
CA MET A 1 -26.30 -38.57 -7.33
C MET A 1 -27.05 -37.26 -7.12
N THR A 2 -26.43 -36.32 -6.42
CA THR A 2 -27.08 -35.11 -5.93
C THR A 2 -26.93 -34.04 -6.99
N ALA A 3 -28.07 -33.60 -7.54
CA ALA A 3 -28.12 -32.61 -8.60
C ALA A 3 -27.58 -31.26 -8.11
N ARG A 4 -26.74 -30.67 -8.94
CA ARG A 4 -26.04 -29.39 -8.74
C ARG A 4 -27.06 -28.24 -8.77
N ASP A 5 -26.99 -27.37 -7.77
CA ASP A 5 -27.85 -26.20 -7.59
C ASP A 5 -27.63 -25.18 -8.74
N PRO A 6 -28.67 -24.70 -9.45
CA PRO A 6 -28.53 -23.78 -10.59
C PRO A 6 -28.14 -22.33 -10.23
N ALA A 7 -27.88 -22.02 -8.95
CA ALA A 7 -27.44 -20.69 -8.51
C ALA A 7 -25.93 -20.42 -8.64
N ASP A 8 -25.12 -21.43 -8.99
CA ASP A 8 -23.64 -21.36 -9.00
C ASP A 8 -23.06 -20.74 -10.29
N GLU A 9 -23.88 -20.43 -11.30
CA GLU A 9 -23.40 -19.97 -12.62
C GLU A 9 -23.22 -18.43 -12.72
N SER A 10 -23.70 -17.65 -11.74
CA SER A 10 -23.53 -16.19 -11.71
C SER A 10 -22.19 -15.71 -11.12
N ALA A 11 -21.35 -16.63 -10.61
CA ALA A 11 -20.09 -16.33 -9.94
C ALA A 11 -18.86 -16.35 -10.87
N ARG A 12 -19.04 -16.29 -12.19
CA ARG A 12 -17.89 -16.19 -13.11
C ARG A 12 -17.43 -14.74 -13.19
N PRO A 13 -16.20 -14.40 -12.76
CA PRO A 13 -15.71 -13.04 -12.85
C PRO A 13 -15.71 -12.57 -14.29
N HIS A 14 -16.22 -11.35 -14.50
CA HIS A 14 -16.12 -10.68 -15.79
C HIS A 14 -14.61 -10.48 -16.10
N PRO A 15 -14.09 -10.92 -17.25
CA PRO A 15 -12.64 -10.99 -17.49
C PRO A 15 -11.90 -9.65 -17.25
N GLY A 16 -12.51 -8.51 -17.62
CA GLY A 16 -11.92 -7.20 -17.37
C GLY A 16 -11.84 -6.78 -15.88
N ARG A 17 -12.63 -7.38 -15.00
CA ARG A 17 -12.64 -7.08 -13.55
C ARG A 17 -11.60 -7.92 -12.81
N ALA A 18 -11.44 -9.20 -13.13
CA ALA A 18 -10.36 -10.03 -12.59
C ALA A 18 -8.97 -9.46 -12.94
N ASP A 19 -8.82 -8.93 -14.15
CA ASP A 19 -7.60 -8.24 -14.57
C ASP A 19 -7.32 -6.97 -13.73
N SER A 20 -8.37 -6.33 -13.22
CA SER A 20 -8.27 -5.13 -12.37
C SER A 20 -7.82 -5.48 -10.95
N VAL A 21 -8.40 -6.52 -10.34
CA VAL A 21 -7.98 -7.07 -9.04
C VAL A 21 -6.50 -7.49 -9.08
N ALA A 22 -6.12 -8.28 -10.09
CA ALA A 22 -4.74 -8.74 -10.25
C ALA A 22 -3.75 -7.57 -10.46
N ARG A 23 -4.18 -6.48 -11.09
CA ARG A 23 -3.36 -5.27 -11.25
C ARG A 23 -3.15 -4.54 -9.94
N LEU A 24 -4.21 -4.29 -9.17
CA LEU A 24 -4.12 -3.59 -7.89
C LEU A 24 -3.29 -4.37 -6.89
N ALA A 25 -3.46 -5.70 -6.82
CA ALA A 25 -2.66 -6.56 -5.96
C ALA A 25 -1.16 -6.46 -6.27
N ARG A 26 -0.79 -6.44 -7.57
CA ARG A 26 0.62 -6.24 -7.98
C ARG A 26 1.15 -4.87 -7.61
N GLN A 27 0.34 -3.82 -7.77
CA GLN A 27 0.74 -2.45 -7.44
C GLN A 27 0.95 -2.27 -5.94
N LEU A 28 0.05 -2.84 -5.13
CA LEU A 28 0.19 -2.84 -3.67
C LEU A 28 1.45 -3.60 -3.22
N GLY A 29 1.70 -4.78 -3.79
CA GLY A 29 2.90 -5.55 -3.49
C GLY A 29 4.20 -4.78 -3.78
N PHE A 30 4.24 -4.07 -4.92
CA PHE A 30 5.35 -3.19 -5.25
C PHE A 30 5.58 -2.10 -4.18
N LEU A 31 4.53 -1.39 -3.76
CA LEU A 31 4.69 -0.33 -2.75
C LEU A 31 5.11 -0.88 -1.38
N HIS A 32 4.57 -2.02 -0.98
CA HIS A 32 4.91 -2.67 0.29
C HIS A 32 6.40 -3.05 0.35
N ASP A 33 6.96 -3.55 -0.75
CA ASP A 33 8.38 -3.85 -0.85
C ASP A 33 9.25 -2.56 -0.85
N GLU A 34 8.75 -1.45 -1.37
CA GLU A 34 9.41 -0.13 -1.31
C GLU A 34 9.45 0.46 0.11
N GLY A 35 8.35 0.32 0.87
CA GLY A 35 8.28 0.75 2.28
C GLY A 35 9.21 -0.05 3.20
N LYS A 36 9.75 -1.18 2.72
CA LYS A 36 10.71 -2.03 3.42
C LYS A 36 12.18 -1.76 3.03
N ALA A 37 12.46 -0.65 2.33
CA ALA A 37 13.83 -0.22 2.06
C ALA A 37 14.64 -0.17 3.37
N PRO A 38 15.88 -0.69 3.41
CA PRO A 38 16.57 -1.00 4.65
C PRO A 38 16.82 0.26 5.47
N GLU A 39 16.70 0.13 6.81
CA GLU A 39 17.08 1.10 7.85
C GLU A 39 18.52 1.66 7.72
N ALA A 40 19.31 1.17 6.75
CA ALA A 40 20.68 1.54 6.46
C ALA A 40 20.87 2.96 5.89
N PHE A 41 19.80 3.72 5.62
CA PHE A 41 19.92 5.14 5.26
C PHE A 41 20.00 6.09 6.48
N ALA A 42 19.95 5.55 7.70
CA ALA A 42 20.30 6.31 8.89
C ALA A 42 21.81 6.65 8.88
N SER A 43 22.10 7.88 8.48
CA SER A 43 23.35 8.60 8.75
C SER A 43 24.60 8.08 8.04
N THR A 44 24.91 8.64 6.87
CA THR A 44 26.28 9.06 6.60
C THR A 44 26.33 10.36 5.81
N ALA A 45 27.32 11.15 6.17
CA ALA A 45 27.52 12.54 5.81
C ALA A 45 27.64 12.82 4.30
N ARG A 46 27.08 13.98 3.92
CA ARG A 46 27.67 15.01 3.05
C ARG A 46 28.96 14.58 2.32
N THR A 47 28.89 14.27 1.02
CA THR A 47 29.92 14.54 -0.01
C THR A 47 29.32 14.29 -1.39
N GLU A 48 29.23 15.39 -2.15
CA GLU A 48 29.49 15.59 -3.59
C GLU A 48 28.90 14.70 -4.69
N HIS A 49 28.67 15.38 -5.81
CA HIS A 49 28.17 14.90 -7.09
C HIS A 49 28.84 13.59 -7.55
N GLY A 50 28.06 12.53 -7.67
CA GLY A 50 28.46 11.29 -8.32
C GLY A 50 27.23 10.51 -8.75
N HIS A 51 27.23 10.04 -9.99
CA HIS A 51 26.15 9.23 -10.57
C HIS A 51 25.85 8.01 -9.70
N ASP A 52 24.59 7.89 -9.28
CA ASP A 52 24.14 6.86 -8.35
C ASP A 52 23.15 5.94 -9.08
N GLU A 53 23.67 4.81 -9.56
CA GLU A 53 22.90 3.68 -10.07
C GLU A 53 22.19 2.99 -8.90
N ARG A 54 21.23 3.68 -8.29
CA ARG A 54 20.23 3.03 -7.43
C ARG A 54 19.22 2.29 -8.32
N PRO A 55 18.74 1.11 -7.90
CA PRO A 55 17.80 0.28 -8.67
C PRO A 55 16.43 0.93 -8.87
N LEU A 56 16.20 2.10 -8.29
CA LEU A 56 14.99 2.89 -8.37
C LEU A 56 15.27 4.08 -9.28
N GLY A 57 14.45 4.25 -10.31
CA GLY A 57 14.57 5.37 -11.25
C GLY A 57 14.79 6.70 -10.53
N ARG A 58 15.57 7.58 -11.17
CA ARG A 58 15.97 8.89 -10.66
C ARG A 58 14.83 9.62 -9.95
N ALA A 59 15.03 9.96 -8.66
CA ALA A 59 14.10 10.77 -7.89
C ALA A 59 13.74 12.06 -8.65
N ARG A 60 12.44 12.26 -8.91
CA ARG A 60 11.93 13.46 -9.58
C ARG A 60 11.48 14.46 -8.53
N LYS A 61 12.10 15.64 -8.54
CA LYS A 61 11.64 16.76 -7.69
C LYS A 61 10.27 17.24 -8.17
N VAL A 62 9.31 17.24 -7.25
CA VAL A 62 7.97 17.80 -7.43
C VAL A 62 7.78 18.88 -6.36
N SER A 63 7.25 20.04 -6.74
CA SER A 63 6.99 21.14 -5.80
C SER A 63 5.50 21.18 -5.45
N VAL A 64 5.19 21.17 -4.16
CA VAL A 64 3.83 21.28 -3.62
C VAL A 64 3.80 22.35 -2.54
N SER A 65 2.68 23.06 -2.41
CA SER A 65 2.45 24.02 -1.32
C SER A 65 1.79 23.31 -0.15
N MET A 66 2.25 23.59 1.08
CA MET A 66 1.73 22.97 2.30
C MET A 66 1.48 24.04 3.37
N PRO A 67 0.53 23.84 4.30
CA PRO A 67 0.35 24.71 5.45
C PRO A 67 1.66 24.85 6.25
N GLU A 68 2.03 26.09 6.61
CA GLU A 68 3.27 26.37 7.33
C GLU A 68 3.38 25.55 8.62
N GLU A 69 2.31 25.56 9.43
CA GLU A 69 2.25 24.80 10.68
C GLU A 69 2.48 23.30 10.49
N LEU A 70 2.02 22.73 9.37
CA LEU A 70 2.25 21.32 9.06
C LEU A 70 3.73 21.06 8.75
N THR A 71 4.36 21.95 7.97
CA THR A 71 5.79 21.81 7.66
C THR A 71 6.65 21.91 8.92
N VAL A 72 6.30 22.82 9.84
CA VAL A 72 6.97 22.98 11.13
C VAL A 72 6.76 21.75 12.01
N ALA A 73 5.54 21.22 12.08
CA ALA A 73 5.22 20.04 12.88
C ALA A 73 6.02 18.80 12.42
N VAL A 74 6.10 18.57 11.11
CA VAL A 74 6.90 17.47 10.56
C VAL A 74 8.39 17.67 10.85
N GLN A 75 8.93 18.87 10.60
CA GLN A 75 10.34 19.15 10.89
C GLN A 75 10.70 19.00 12.38
N ARG A 76 9.77 19.32 13.30
CA ARG A 76 9.95 19.09 14.74
C ARG A 76 9.95 17.60 15.08
N ARG A 77 9.17 16.79 14.35
CA ARG A 77 9.07 15.34 14.56
C ARG A 77 10.29 14.58 14.06
N VAL A 78 10.76 14.87 12.85
CA VAL A 78 11.81 14.08 12.18
C VAL A 78 13.16 14.79 12.04
N GLY A 79 13.21 16.09 12.34
CA GLY A 79 14.39 16.92 12.11
C GLY A 79 14.42 17.53 10.70
N ARG A 80 15.35 18.46 10.47
CA ARG A 80 15.39 19.23 9.20
C ARG A 80 15.91 18.43 8.00
N GLY A 81 16.66 17.35 8.22
CA GLY A 81 17.22 16.50 7.16
C GLY A 81 16.25 15.44 6.62
N GLU A 82 15.31 15.02 7.46
CA GLU A 82 14.47 13.85 7.19
C GLU A 82 13.09 14.20 6.60
N PHE A 83 12.85 15.49 6.31
CA PHE A 83 11.54 15.95 5.85
C PHE A 83 11.11 15.24 4.56
N SER A 84 12.00 15.13 3.57
CA SER A 84 11.70 14.46 2.30
C SER A 84 11.51 12.95 2.45
N GLN A 85 12.26 12.31 3.33
CA GLN A 85 12.09 10.89 3.63
C GLN A 85 10.74 10.64 4.29
N TYR A 86 10.41 11.40 5.33
CA TYR A 86 9.11 11.32 6.01
C TYR A 86 7.94 11.50 5.05
N VAL A 87 8.00 12.50 4.17
CA VAL A 87 6.94 12.72 3.17
C VAL A 87 6.86 11.56 2.19
N THR A 88 8.00 10.99 1.77
CA THR A 88 8.02 9.85 0.85
C THR A 88 7.37 8.63 1.50
N GLU A 89 7.79 8.27 2.71
CA GLU A 89 7.22 7.15 3.48
C GLU A 89 5.72 7.36 3.75
N ALA A 90 5.32 8.57 4.16
CA ALA A 90 3.92 8.88 4.43
C ALA A 90 3.04 8.77 3.17
N VAL A 91 3.52 9.25 2.02
CA VAL A 91 2.78 9.17 0.75
C VAL A 91 2.73 7.73 0.25
N THR A 92 3.83 6.97 0.33
CA THR A 92 3.86 5.54 0.00
C THR A 92 2.84 4.78 0.84
N ARG A 93 2.87 4.99 2.17
CA ARG A 93 1.95 4.31 3.08
C ARG A 93 0.49 4.68 2.82
N GLN A 94 0.21 5.95 2.54
CA GLN A 94 -1.15 6.38 2.21
C GLN A 94 -1.62 5.73 0.90
N LEU A 95 -0.77 5.69 -0.13
CA LEU A 95 -1.11 5.08 -1.41
C LEU A 95 -1.36 3.57 -1.28
N GLU A 96 -0.58 2.87 -0.44
CA GLU A 96 -0.85 1.47 -0.12
C GLU A 96 -2.24 1.28 0.51
N LEU A 97 -2.61 2.12 1.48
CA LEU A 97 -3.90 2.05 2.14
C LEU A 97 -5.05 2.34 1.18
N ASP A 98 -4.89 3.33 0.30
CA ASP A 98 -5.88 3.66 -0.72
C ASP A 98 -6.07 2.47 -1.70
N LEU A 99 -4.99 1.87 -2.18
CA LEU A 99 -5.05 0.69 -3.05
C LEU A 99 -5.63 -0.54 -2.35
N LEU A 100 -5.35 -0.72 -1.07
CA LEU A 100 -5.96 -1.77 -0.26
C LEU A 100 -7.46 -1.55 -0.13
N GLY A 101 -7.92 -0.32 0.05
CA GLY A 101 -9.34 0.04 0.05
C GLY A 101 -10.01 -0.25 -1.29
N ASP A 102 -9.37 0.12 -2.40
CA ASP A 102 -9.88 -0.15 -3.75
C ASP A 102 -9.98 -1.65 -4.03
N LEU A 103 -8.95 -2.42 -3.67
CA LEU A 103 -8.95 -3.88 -3.77
C LEU A 103 -10.06 -4.49 -2.88
N ALA A 104 -10.17 -3.98 -1.65
CA ALA A 104 -11.26 -4.12 -0.70
C ALA A 104 -12.64 -4.15 -1.38
N ALA A 105 -12.96 -3.01 -1.98
CA ALA A 105 -14.23 -2.74 -2.61
C ALA A 105 -14.49 -3.67 -3.81
N LEU A 106 -13.49 -3.88 -4.67
CA LEU A 106 -13.64 -4.78 -5.83
C LEU A 106 -13.96 -6.23 -5.41
N LEU A 107 -13.30 -6.73 -4.37
CA LEU A 107 -13.56 -8.07 -3.85
C LEU A 107 -14.95 -8.18 -3.21
N ALA A 108 -15.37 -7.15 -2.46
CA ALA A 108 -16.71 -7.11 -1.87
C ALA A 108 -17.81 -7.01 -2.94
N GLU A 109 -17.56 -6.31 -4.05
CA GLU A 109 -18.48 -6.29 -5.21
C GLU A 109 -18.58 -7.66 -5.90
N GLU A 110 -17.49 -8.43 -5.95
CA GLU A 110 -17.45 -9.72 -6.61
C GLU A 110 -18.05 -10.85 -5.76
N HIS A 111 -17.75 -10.88 -4.46
CA HIS A 111 -18.06 -11.99 -3.57
C HIS A 111 -19.10 -11.65 -2.49
N GLY A 112 -19.46 -10.38 -2.34
CA GLY A 112 -20.28 -9.90 -1.23
C GLY A 112 -19.48 -9.69 0.06
N ALA A 113 -20.19 -9.39 1.15
CA ALA A 113 -19.58 -9.23 2.47
C ALA A 113 -19.00 -10.56 2.98
N VAL A 114 -17.88 -10.49 3.71
CA VAL A 114 -17.26 -11.65 4.34
C VAL A 114 -18.20 -12.17 5.45
N PRO A 115 -18.58 -13.46 5.44
CA PRO A 115 -19.36 -14.07 6.52
C PRO A 115 -18.66 -13.97 7.89
N GLU A 116 -19.45 -13.75 8.95
CA GLU A 116 -18.97 -13.63 10.32
C GLU A 116 -18.19 -14.86 10.80
N GLU A 117 -18.58 -16.04 10.32
CA GLU A 117 -17.87 -17.30 10.62
C GLU A 117 -16.41 -17.29 10.19
N PHE A 118 -16.10 -16.72 9.01
CA PHE A 118 -14.74 -16.60 8.52
C PHE A 118 -13.95 -15.50 9.25
N LEU A 119 -14.62 -14.44 9.69
CA LEU A 119 -13.99 -13.41 10.53
C LEU A 119 -13.62 -13.97 11.90
N ALA A 120 -14.51 -14.76 12.52
CA ALA A 120 -14.23 -15.43 13.78
C ALA A 120 -13.09 -16.45 13.66
N GLU A 121 -13.05 -17.23 12.58
CA GLU A 121 -11.95 -18.14 12.29
C GLU A 121 -10.62 -17.39 12.13
N ALA A 122 -10.61 -16.29 11.36
CA ALA A 122 -9.42 -15.47 11.16
C ALA A 122 -8.93 -14.83 12.47
N GLY A 123 -9.83 -14.30 13.29
CA GLY A 123 -9.50 -13.74 14.61
C GLY A 123 -8.91 -14.78 15.56
N ALA A 124 -9.42 -16.01 15.53
CA ALA A 124 -8.85 -17.11 16.31
C ALA A 124 -7.46 -17.55 15.81
N ALA A 125 -7.20 -17.45 14.50
CA ALA A 125 -5.91 -17.77 13.89
C ALA A 125 -4.84 -16.69 14.13
N TRP A 126 -5.26 -15.44 14.33
CA TRP A 126 -4.39 -14.28 14.57
C TRP A 126 -4.77 -13.53 15.85
N PRO A 127 -4.47 -14.10 17.03
CA PRO A 127 -4.89 -13.53 18.32
C PRO A 127 -4.17 -12.23 18.69
N ASP A 128 -3.06 -11.88 18.02
CA ASP A 128 -2.23 -10.71 18.36
C ASP A 128 -2.63 -9.41 17.63
N VAL A 129 -3.78 -9.38 16.95
CA VAL A 129 -4.19 -8.29 16.05
C VAL A 129 -5.34 -7.44 16.62
N GLU A 130 -5.59 -7.51 17.93
CA GLU A 130 -6.53 -6.63 18.65
C GLU A 130 -5.91 -5.29 19.10
#